data_AF-A0A3B3TR60-F1
#
_entry.id   AF-A0A3B3TR60-F1
#
_cell.length_a   1.000
_cell.length_b   1.000
_cell.length_c   1.000
_cell.angle_alpha   90.00
_cell.angle_beta   90.00
_cell.angle_gamma   90.00
#
_symmetry.space_group_name_H-M   'P 1'
#
loop_
_entity.id
_entity.type
_entity.pdbx_description
1 polymer ?
#
loop_
_entity_poly.entity_id
_entity_poly.type
_entity_poly.pdbx_seq_one_letter_code
_entity_poly.pdbx_strand_id
1 'polypeptide(L)'
;MAHLDYNPQSGIFTCSIPGIYYFAYHIHCKGGNVWVALMKNSEPIMYTYDEYKKGFLDQASGSAVLPLRKGDTVHVELPSDQAAGLYAGQYVHSTFSGYLLYLM
;
A
#
# COMPACT_ATOMS: atom_id res chain seq x y z
N MET A 1 -23.07 -9.91 3.69
CA MET A 1 -22.90 -8.44 3.75
C MET A 1 -21.45 -8.17 3.41
N ALA A 2 -21.14 -7.35 2.41
CA ALA A 2 -19.76 -7.02 2.08
C ALA A 2 -19.19 -6.15 3.21
N HIS A 3 -18.21 -6.66 3.94
CA HIS A 3 -17.46 -5.86 4.91
C HIS A 3 -16.61 -4.85 4.12
N LEU A 4 -17.04 -3.59 4.09
CA LEU A 4 -16.28 -2.48 3.51
C LEU A 4 -15.18 -2.06 4.51
N ASP A 5 -14.20 -2.95 4.72
CA ASP A 5 -13.08 -2.70 5.64
C ASP A 5 -12.11 -1.65 5.08
N TYR A 6 -12.08 -1.46 3.76
CA TYR A 6 -11.34 -0.39 3.10
C TYR A 6 -12.21 0.86 2.92
N ASN A 7 -11.75 2.00 3.42
CA ASN A 7 -12.38 3.29 3.20
C ASN A 7 -11.71 4.02 2.00
N PRO A 8 -12.40 4.19 0.86
CA PRO A 8 -11.81 4.84 -0.31
C PRO A 8 -11.52 6.33 -0.14
N GLN A 9 -12.15 7.01 0.83
CA GLN A 9 -11.91 8.43 1.08
C GLN A 9 -10.61 8.67 1.85
N SER A 10 -10.26 7.78 2.78
CA SER A 10 -9.01 7.88 3.56
C SER A 10 -7.88 7.01 3.02
N GLY A 11 -8.18 6.02 2.18
CA GLY A 11 -7.21 5.04 1.72
C GLY A 11 -6.82 4.00 2.78
N ILE A 12 -7.55 3.92 3.89
CA ILE A 12 -7.21 3.08 5.04
C ILE A 12 -8.07 1.84 5.08
N PHE A 13 -7.43 0.68 5.18
CA PHE A 13 -8.05 -0.57 5.60
C PHE A 13 -8.12 -0.62 7.13
N THR A 14 -9.29 -0.96 7.69
CA THR A 14 -9.49 -1.19 9.13
C THR A 14 -9.94 -2.62 9.36
N CYS A 15 -9.16 -3.37 10.13
CA CYS A 15 -9.43 -4.78 10.41
C CYS A 15 -10.74 -4.95 11.20
N SER A 16 -11.73 -5.62 10.61
CA SER A 16 -12.97 -5.98 11.30
C SER A 16 -12.92 -7.39 11.94
N ILE A 17 -12.14 -8.30 11.34
CA ILE A 17 -12.01 -9.71 11.73
C ILE A 17 -10.54 -10.01 12.08
N PRO A 18 -10.20 -10.34 13.34
CA PRO A 18 -8.84 -10.72 13.70
C PRO A 18 -8.32 -11.90 12.87
N GLY A 19 -7.05 -11.83 12.46
CA GLY A 19 -6.46 -12.88 11.63
C GLY A 19 -5.11 -12.52 11.02
N ILE A 20 -4.61 -13.42 10.19
CA ILE A 20 -3.42 -13.23 9.37
C ILE A 20 -3.87 -12.72 8.00
N TYR A 21 -3.39 -11.55 7.59
CA TYR A 21 -3.72 -10.91 6.32
C TYR A 21 -2.52 -10.86 5.40
N TYR A 22 -2.76 -11.01 4.10
CA TYR A 22 -1.78 -10.68 3.07
C TYR A 22 -2.13 -9.32 2.47
N PHE A 23 -1.15 -8.44 2.34
CA PHE A 23 -1.26 -7.17 1.63
C PHE A 23 -0.22 -7.10 0.51
N ALA A 24 -0.59 -6.51 -0.61
CA ALA A 24 0.30 -6.22 -1.72
C ALA A 24 -0.01 -4.86 -2.33
N TYR A 25 1.02 -4.19 -2.82
CA TYR A 25 0.89 -2.97 -3.60
C TYR A 25 1.78 -3.03 -4.84
N HIS A 26 1.30 -2.41 -5.92
CA HIS A 26 2.01 -2.24 -7.17
C HIS A 26 1.94 -0.77 -7.55
N ILE A 27 3.08 -0.13 -7.72
CA ILE A 27 3.18 1.32 -7.85
C ILE A 27 4.01 1.65 -9.06
N HIS A 28 3.46 2.50 -9.92
CA HIS A 28 4.20 3.07 -11.05
C HIS A 28 4.98 4.31 -10.62
N CYS A 29 6.23 4.40 -11.09
CA CYS A 29 7.16 5.48 -10.77
C CYS A 29 7.34 6.39 -12.00
N LYS A 30 6.93 7.67 -11.91
CA LYS A 30 7.02 8.62 -13.03
C LYS A 30 7.25 10.04 -12.54
N GLY A 31 8.19 10.74 -13.16
CA GLY A 31 8.43 12.17 -12.92
C GLY A 31 9.34 12.49 -11.74
N GLY A 32 9.56 11.53 -10.85
CA GLY A 32 10.51 11.56 -9.74
C GLY A 32 10.63 10.16 -9.12
N ASN A 33 11.60 9.95 -8.24
CA ASN A 33 11.76 8.69 -7.51
C ASN A 33 10.52 8.44 -6.65
N VAL A 34 10.24 7.17 -6.33
CA VAL A 34 9.14 6.80 -5.45
C VAL A 34 9.67 6.12 -4.21
N TRP A 35 9.23 6.59 -3.04
CA TRP A 35 9.45 5.95 -1.75
C TRP A 35 8.11 5.77 -1.06
N VAL A 36 7.74 4.52 -0.77
CA VAL A 36 6.48 4.20 -0.12
C VAL A 36 6.71 3.37 1.14
N ALA A 37 5.84 3.56 2.11
CA ALA A 37 5.75 2.71 3.29
C ALA A 37 4.42 1.97 3.31
N LEU A 38 4.47 0.67 3.58
CA LEU A 38 3.32 -0.06 4.09
C LEU A 38 3.26 0.20 5.60
N MET A 39 2.14 0.77 6.03
CA MET A 39 1.91 1.17 7.42
C MET A 39 1.01 0.15 8.09
N LYS A 40 1.35 -0.21 9.33
CA LYS A 40 0.41 -0.82 10.28
C LYS A 40 0.20 0.15 11.43
N ASN A 41 -1.03 0.58 11.66
CA ASN A 41 -1.34 1.66 12.59
C ASN A 41 -0.54 2.91 12.23
N SER A 42 0.33 3.38 13.13
CA SER A 42 1.21 4.52 12.91
C SER A 42 2.68 4.12 12.68
N GLU A 43 2.95 2.82 12.46
CA GLU A 43 4.30 2.30 12.31
C GLU A 43 4.55 1.76 10.89
N PRO A 44 5.65 2.17 10.25
CA PRO A 44 6.07 1.60 8.98
C PRO A 44 6.62 0.19 9.19
N ILE A 45 6.04 -0.78 8.50
CA ILE A 45 6.45 -2.19 8.61
C ILE A 45 7.29 -2.66 7.41
N MET A 46 7.19 -1.96 6.28
CA MET A 46 7.95 -2.25 5.07
C MET A 46 8.10 -0.98 4.25
N TYR A 47 9.28 -0.79 3.68
CA TYR A 47 9.55 0.27 2.72
C TYR A 47 9.85 -0.31 1.34
N THR A 48 9.45 0.40 0.30
CA THR A 48 9.86 0.14 -1.08
C THR A 48 10.30 1.44 -1.72
N TYR A 49 11.46 1.41 -2.37
CA TYR A 49 12.05 2.55 -3.05
C TYR A 49 12.38 2.17 -4.49
N ASP A 50 12.13 3.07 -5.42
CA ASP A 50 12.49 2.90 -6.83
C ASP A 50 12.87 4.23 -7.48
N GLU A 51 13.87 4.20 -8.35
CA GLU A 51 14.48 5.37 -8.96
C GLU A 51 13.88 5.64 -10.35
N TYR A 52 13.41 6.86 -10.55
CA TYR A 52 12.90 7.26 -11.86
C TYR A 52 14.04 7.70 -12.77
N LYS A 53 14.24 6.94 -13.85
CA LYS A 53 15.07 7.38 -14.97
C LYS A 53 14.25 8.29 -15.90
N LYS A 54 14.72 9.52 -16.13
CA LYS A 54 14.04 10.52 -16.98
C LYS A 54 13.61 9.94 -18.32
N GLY A 55 12.29 9.95 -18.57
CA GLY A 55 11.66 9.47 -19.81
C GLY A 55 11.22 8.01 -19.78
N PHE A 56 11.52 7.27 -18.72
CA PHE A 56 11.19 5.84 -18.59
C PHE A 56 10.28 5.64 -17.37
N LEU A 57 9.09 5.10 -17.62
CA LEU A 57 8.19 4.64 -16.56
C LEU A 57 8.78 3.39 -15.91
N ASP A 58 8.80 3.34 -14.58
CA ASP A 58 9.17 2.14 -13.84
C ASP A 58 8.01 1.60 -12.99
N GLN A 59 8.19 0.44 -12.38
CA GLN A 59 7.20 -0.20 -11.52
C GLN A 59 7.85 -0.92 -10.33
N ALA A 60 7.43 -0.53 -9.13
CA ALA A 60 7.86 -1.11 -7.87
C ALA A 60 6.69 -1.79 -7.15
N SER A 61 6.95 -2.92 -6.51
CA SER A 61 5.93 -3.65 -5.73
C SER A 61 6.47 -4.14 -4.40
N GLY A 62 5.58 -4.32 -3.45
CA GLY A 62 5.88 -4.95 -2.17
C GLY A 62 4.68 -5.74 -1.66
N SER A 63 4.93 -6.68 -0.76
CA SER A 63 3.88 -7.45 -0.11
C SER A 63 4.32 -7.93 1.27
N ALA A 64 3.37 -8.09 2.19
CA ALA A 64 3.64 -8.55 3.54
C ALA A 64 2.48 -9.39 4.09
N VAL A 65 2.82 -10.33 4.96
CA VAL A 65 1.85 -11.11 5.76
C VAL A 65 1.85 -10.56 7.18
N LEU A 66 0.67 -10.13 7.66
CA LEU A 66 0.53 -9.39 8.91
C LEU A 66 -0.53 -10.02 9.82
N PRO A 67 -0.21 -10.28 11.11
CA PRO A 67 -1.23 -10.51 12.11
C PRO A 67 -1.93 -9.18 12.44
N LEU A 68 -3.25 -9.14 12.29
CA LEU A 68 -4.09 -8.00 12.61
C LEU A 68 -5.08 -8.35 13.73
N ARG A 69 -5.26 -7.41 14.64
CA ARG A 69 -6.36 -7.41 15.62
C ARG A 69 -7.49 -6.53 15.11
N LYS A 70 -8.70 -6.72 15.65
CA LYS A 70 -9.83 -5.83 15.36
C LYS A 70 -9.44 -4.39 15.68
N GLY A 71 -9.62 -3.49 14.72
CA GLY A 71 -9.26 -2.08 14.82
C GLY A 71 -7.85 -1.72 14.35
N ASP A 72 -6.95 -2.70 14.12
CA ASP A 72 -5.67 -2.40 13.46
C ASP A 72 -5.92 -1.82 12.07
N THR A 73 -5.14 -0.81 11.68
CA THR A 73 -5.23 -0.18 10.36
C THR A 73 -4.04 -0.53 9.48
N VAL A 74 -4.27 -0.58 8.16
CA VAL A 74 -3.22 -0.79 7.16
C VAL A 74 -3.45 0.14 5.98
N HIS A 75 -2.39 0.80 5.51
CA HIS A 75 -2.43 1.67 4.33
C HIS A 75 -1.03 1.81 3.72
N VAL A 76 -0.98 2.39 2.52
CA VAL A 76 0.27 2.80 1.86
C VAL A 76 0.36 4.31 1.92
N GLU A 77 1.52 4.84 2.31
CA GLU A 77 1.78 6.28 2.31
C GLU A 77 3.14 6.61 1.68
N LEU A 78 3.31 7.87 1.29
CA LEU A 78 4.59 8.44 0.88
C LEU A 78 5.24 9.09 2.10
N PRO A 79 6.39 8.60 2.61
CA PRO A 79 6.99 9.15 3.83
C PRO A 79 7.58 10.54 3.65
N SER A 80 7.84 10.97 2.41
CA SER A 80 8.48 12.25 2.10
C SER A 80 8.14 12.74 0.69
N ASP A 81 7.98 14.06 0.56
CA ASP A 81 7.80 14.75 -0.72
C ASP A 81 9.04 14.66 -1.64
N GLN A 82 10.21 14.30 -1.10
CA GLN A 82 11.45 14.17 -1.88
C GLN A 82 11.43 12.99 -2.87
N ALA A 83 10.59 11.98 -2.60
CA ALA A 83 10.43 10.79 -3.43
C ALA A 83 8.93 10.45 -3.61
N ALA A 84 8.15 11.45 -4.02
CA ALA A 84 6.70 11.36 -4.22
C ALA A 84 6.30 11.03 -5.67
N GLY A 85 7.13 10.30 -6.42
CA GLY A 85 6.94 9.97 -7.84
C GLY A 85 5.87 8.92 -8.16
N LEU A 86 4.93 8.67 -7.24
CA LEU A 86 3.82 7.74 -7.45
C LEU A 86 2.94 8.24 -8.59
N TYR A 87 2.66 7.36 -9.55
CA TYR A 87 1.86 7.68 -10.72
C TYR A 87 0.68 6.73 -10.90
N ALA A 88 -0.45 7.28 -11.31
CA ALA A 88 -1.59 6.53 -11.82
C ALA A 88 -2.26 7.30 -12.95
N GLY A 89 -2.86 6.58 -13.91
CA GLY A 89 -3.57 7.15 -15.05
C GLY A 89 -4.58 6.16 -15.62
N GLN A 90 -5.29 6.57 -16.67
CA GLN A 90 -6.41 5.79 -17.26
C GLN A 90 -6.03 4.33 -17.60
N TYR A 91 -4.81 4.10 -18.06
CA TYR A 91 -4.29 2.78 -18.49
C TYR A 91 -3.06 2.33 -17.70
N VAL A 92 -2.74 3.02 -16.59
CA VAL A 92 -1.55 2.77 -15.77
C VAL A 92 -2.01 2.80 -14.32
N HIS A 93 -2.25 1.64 -13.74
CA HIS A 93 -2.91 1.53 -12.44
C HIS A 93 -1.89 1.22 -11.35
N SER A 94 -1.67 2.16 -10.44
CA SER A 94 -1.08 1.82 -9.14
C SER A 94 -2.17 1.24 -8.25
N THR A 95 -1.91 0.10 -7.63
CA THR A 95 -2.90 -0.68 -6.89
C THR A 95 -2.44 -1.00 -5.48
N PHE A 96 -3.40 -1.16 -4.59
CA PHE A 96 -3.23 -1.70 -3.25
C PHE A 96 -4.32 -2.74 -3.03
N SER A 97 -3.95 -3.90 -2.50
CA SER A 97 -4.85 -5.04 -2.32
C SER A 97 -4.51 -5.77 -1.04
N GLY A 98 -5.52 -6.38 -0.42
CA GLY A 98 -5.31 -7.23 0.74
C GLY A 98 -6.48 -8.17 0.99
N TYR A 99 -6.19 -9.29 1.64
CA TYR A 99 -7.19 -10.30 2.00
C TYR A 99 -6.77 -11.09 3.23
N LEU A 100 -7.76 -11.64 3.92
CA LEU A 100 -7.58 -12.54 5.07
C LEU A 100 -7.09 -13.91 4.58
N LEU A 101 -6.00 -14.40 5.13
CA LEU A 101 -5.46 -15.75 4.90
C LEU A 101 -6.02 -16.76 5.91
N TYR A 102 -5.93 -16.43 7.19
CA TYR A 102 -6.30 -17.33 8.29
C TYR A 102 -6.96 -16.54 9.42
N LEU A 103 -8.06 -17.06 9.97
CA LEU A 103 -8.67 -16.53 11.20
C LEU A 103 -7.75 -16.81 12.40
N MET A 104 -7.77 -15.92 13.40
CA MET A 104 -7.11 -16.09 14.69
C MET A 104 -8.11 -15.99 15.85
#